data_AF-A0A1F6MQQ5-F1
#
_entry.id   AF-A0A1F6MQQ5-F1
#
_cell.length_a   1.000
_cell.length_b   1.000
_cell.length_c   1.000
_cell.angle_alpha   90.00
_cell.angle_beta   90.00
_cell.angle_gamma   90.00
#
_symmetry.space_group_name_H-M   'P 1'
#
loop_
_entity.id
_entity.type
_entity.pdbx_description
1 polymer ?
#
loop_
_entity_poly.entity_id
_entity_poly.type
_entity_poly.pdbx_seq_one_letter_code
_entity_poly.pdbx_strand_id
1 'polypeptide(L)'
;MHDVEQRVEPPLFQKSAQASGFLIDDMRYKCYDSCDRRIAFNMNVRLTSLREQSNRFLQNEILLLALLGGLQRSKIYREDATTIQRGKVRQHIMGELRKLNTIYKNSIPEERHIKRIVEFAKKVSDQFPDVLDKRRLRIGISQKLINLYLKYLWTLGWIEEPPHCPFDSIIINELRRRSGKQVRASIGQIRFTQMDSAEEYRKLVEAAKFVAEREGYNSIAAWELYTFERRRI
;
A
#
# COMPACT_ATOMS: atom_id res chain seq x y z
N MET A 1 48.63 0.31 -28.14
CA MET A 1 48.03 -0.84 -27.44
C MET A 1 47.79 -0.37 -26.01
N HIS A 2 46.65 0.23 -25.63
CA HIS A 2 45.30 -0.38 -25.48
C HIS A 2 45.43 -1.66 -24.64
N ASP A 3 44.92 -1.78 -23.41
CA ASP A 3 43.62 -1.35 -22.90
C ASP A 3 43.66 -0.83 -21.45
N VAL A 4 42.83 0.18 -21.17
CA VAL A 4 42.46 0.62 -19.82
C VAL A 4 41.07 0.05 -19.53
N GLU A 5 40.99 -0.88 -18.58
CA GLU A 5 39.72 -1.42 -18.09
C GLU A 5 38.85 -0.31 -17.48
N GLN A 6 37.71 -0.05 -18.12
CA GLN A 6 36.68 0.83 -17.60
C GLN A 6 35.99 0.18 -16.39
N ARG A 7 36.20 0.75 -15.20
CA ARG A 7 35.33 0.51 -14.04
C ARG A 7 33.97 1.13 -14.32
N VAL A 8 32.94 0.30 -14.42
CA VAL A 8 31.54 0.74 -14.43
C VAL A 8 31.15 1.09 -13.00
N GLU A 9 31.02 2.39 -12.70
CA GLU A 9 30.42 2.85 -11.46
C GLU A 9 28.89 2.59 -11.47
N PRO A 10 28.29 2.17 -10.33
CA PRO A 10 26.84 2.04 -10.24
C PRO A 10 26.17 3.43 -10.29
N PRO A 11 24.97 3.55 -10.89
CA PRO A 11 24.33 4.83 -11.07
C PRO A 11 24.00 5.47 -9.71
N LEU A 12 24.63 6.63 -9.47
CA LEU A 12 24.27 7.57 -8.41
C LEU A 12 22.78 7.91 -8.57
N PHE A 13 21.98 7.50 -7.58
CA PHE A 13 20.60 7.92 -7.43
C PHE A 13 20.58 9.44 -7.17
N GLN A 14 20.55 10.23 -8.23
CA GLN A 14 20.31 11.66 -8.14
C GLN A 14 18.89 11.87 -7.58
N LYS A 15 18.81 12.61 -6.48
CA LYS A 15 17.56 13.10 -5.90
C LYS A 15 16.83 13.94 -6.94
N SER A 16 15.87 13.38 -7.65
CA SER A 16 14.86 14.14 -8.38
C SER A 16 13.79 14.59 -7.38
N ALA A 17 14.13 15.62 -6.61
CA ALA A 17 13.12 16.44 -5.96
C ALA A 17 12.42 17.27 -7.04
N GLN A 18 11.39 16.71 -7.66
CA GLN A 18 10.39 17.44 -8.45
C GLN A 18 9.09 16.62 -8.50
N ALA A 19 8.55 16.33 -7.31
CA ALA A 19 7.17 15.89 -7.18
C ALA A 19 6.25 17.11 -7.28
N SER A 20 5.40 17.09 -8.31
CA SER A 20 4.06 17.69 -8.32
C SER A 20 3.95 19.16 -7.94
N GLY A 21 4.54 20.01 -8.77
CA GLY A 21 4.23 21.43 -8.85
C GLY A 21 4.00 21.83 -10.30
N PHE A 22 3.01 21.23 -10.99
CA PHE A 22 2.43 21.93 -12.14
C PHE A 22 1.59 23.08 -11.60
N LEU A 23 2.29 24.13 -11.18
CA LEU A 23 1.74 25.45 -10.97
C LEU A 23 1.12 25.86 -12.30
N ILE A 24 -0.19 26.08 -12.29
CA ILE A 24 -0.87 26.88 -13.29
C ILE A 24 -0.44 28.33 -13.02
N ASP A 25 0.82 28.64 -13.30
CA ASP A 25 1.39 29.99 -13.25
C ASP A 25 2.48 30.05 -14.31
N ASP A 26 2.08 30.11 -15.58
CA ASP A 26 2.65 31.07 -16.56
C ASP A 26 2.00 31.01 -17.96
N MET A 27 0.72 30.64 -18.09
CA MET A 27 -0.03 31.18 -19.22
C MET A 27 -0.47 32.59 -18.88
N ARG A 28 0.46 33.55 -19.01
CA ARG A 28 0.12 34.97 -19.14
C ARG A 28 -0.76 35.12 -20.38
N TYR A 29 -2.07 35.02 -20.17
CA TYR A 29 -3.09 35.31 -21.15
C TYR A 29 -3.03 36.80 -21.52
N LYS A 30 -2.15 37.14 -22.46
CA LYS A 30 -2.21 38.42 -23.17
C LYS A 30 -3.35 38.31 -24.20
N CYS A 31 -4.38 39.12 -23.98
CA CYS A 31 -5.49 39.45 -24.88
C CYS A 31 -6.14 38.29 -25.65
N TYR A 32 -7.14 37.65 -25.04
CA TYR A 32 -8.16 36.89 -25.79
C TYR A 32 -9.56 37.41 -25.49
N ASP A 33 -10.37 37.39 -26.54
CA ASP A 33 -11.74 37.87 -26.63
C ASP A 33 -12.66 37.15 -25.62
N SER A 34 -13.80 37.76 -25.27
CA SER A 34 -14.67 37.26 -24.20
C SER A 34 -15.22 35.83 -24.44
N CYS A 35 -15.39 35.43 -25.71
CA CYS A 35 -15.79 34.08 -26.11
C CYS A 35 -14.71 33.01 -25.81
N ASP A 36 -13.44 33.32 -26.04
CA ASP A 36 -12.34 32.38 -25.84
C ASP A 36 -12.07 32.08 -24.36
N ARG A 37 -12.28 33.06 -23.48
CA ARG A 37 -12.22 32.83 -22.02
C ARG A 37 -13.30 31.86 -21.56
N ARG A 38 -14.50 31.93 -22.14
CA ARG A 38 -15.60 31.02 -21.79
C ARG A 38 -15.33 29.60 -22.29
N ILE A 39 -14.74 29.44 -23.48
CA ILE A 39 -14.32 28.13 -24.01
C ILE A 39 -13.21 27.52 -23.16
N ALA A 40 -12.16 28.29 -22.85
CA ALA A 40 -11.06 27.84 -21.98
C ALA A 40 -11.56 27.48 -20.57
N PHE A 41 -12.45 28.27 -19.99
CA PHE A 41 -13.09 27.96 -18.70
C PHE A 41 -13.87 26.63 -18.77
N ASN A 42 -14.71 26.45 -19.78
CA ASN A 42 -15.50 25.22 -19.96
C ASN A 42 -14.61 23.99 -20.20
N MET A 43 -13.51 24.13 -20.96
CA MET A 43 -12.52 23.07 -21.14
C MET A 43 -11.83 22.72 -19.83
N ASN A 44 -11.40 23.71 -19.04
CA ASN A 44 -10.79 23.48 -17.73
C ASN A 44 -11.75 22.78 -16.76
N VAL A 45 -13.02 23.17 -16.74
CA VAL A 45 -14.06 22.48 -15.94
C VAL A 45 -14.22 21.02 -16.38
N ARG A 46 -14.30 20.76 -17.69
CA ARG A 46 -14.42 19.39 -18.24
C ARG A 46 -13.19 18.54 -17.92
N LEU A 47 -11.99 19.08 -18.10
CA LEU A 47 -10.73 18.39 -17.80
C LEU A 47 -10.59 18.07 -16.31
N THR A 48 -11.01 18.99 -15.44
CA THR A 48 -11.04 18.77 -13.99
C THR A 48 -12.03 17.67 -13.63
N SER A 49 -13.25 17.72 -14.18
CA SER A 49 -14.28 16.69 -13.97
C SER A 49 -13.82 15.30 -14.45
N LEU A 50 -13.17 15.22 -15.62
CA LEU A 50 -12.63 13.97 -16.14
C LEU A 50 -11.53 13.42 -15.23
N ARG A 51 -10.59 14.28 -14.80
CA ARG A 51 -9.52 13.89 -13.87
C ARG A 51 -10.08 13.35 -12.55
N GLU A 52 -11.09 14.00 -11.99
CA GLU A 52 -11.77 13.51 -10.79
C GLU A 52 -12.45 12.15 -11.01
N GLN A 53 -13.13 11.97 -12.15
CA GLN A 53 -13.73 10.68 -12.51
C GLN A 53 -12.68 9.58 -12.64
N SER A 54 -11.58 9.86 -13.34
CA SER A 54 -10.46 8.92 -13.50
C SER A 54 -9.82 8.55 -12.15
N ASN A 55 -9.61 9.52 -11.26
CA ASN A 55 -9.07 9.26 -9.93
C ASN A 55 -10.02 8.40 -9.09
N ARG A 56 -11.33 8.68 -9.13
CA ARG A 56 -12.33 7.85 -8.44
C ARG A 56 -12.36 6.43 -8.98
N PHE A 57 -12.29 6.27 -10.30
CA PHE A 57 -12.23 4.96 -10.95
C PHE A 57 -11.00 4.17 -10.48
N LEU A 58 -9.80 4.74 -10.62
CA LEU A 58 -8.56 4.09 -10.19
C LEU A 58 -8.57 3.75 -8.70
N GLN A 59 -9.07 4.66 -7.85
CA GLN A 59 -9.20 4.38 -6.42
C GLN A 59 -10.14 3.21 -6.14
N ASN A 60 -11.24 3.06 -6.89
CA ASN A 60 -12.12 1.91 -6.76
C ASN A 60 -11.41 0.60 -7.14
N GLU A 61 -10.67 0.59 -8.25
CA GLU A 61 -9.90 -0.59 -8.69
C GLU A 61 -8.86 -1.00 -7.66
N ILE A 62 -8.10 -0.04 -7.12
CA ILE A 62 -7.09 -0.29 -6.08
C ILE A 62 -7.73 -0.90 -4.83
N LEU A 63 -8.91 -0.41 -4.41
CA LEU A 63 -9.63 -0.97 -3.27
C LEU A 63 -10.06 -2.42 -3.53
N LEU A 64 -10.53 -2.73 -4.74
CA LEU A 64 -10.89 -4.09 -5.13
C LEU A 64 -9.66 -5.00 -5.12
N LEU A 65 -8.52 -4.54 -5.67
CA LEU A 65 -7.27 -5.29 -5.65
C LEU A 65 -6.77 -5.55 -4.22
N ALA A 66 -6.86 -4.54 -3.34
CA ALA A 66 -6.51 -4.70 -1.92
C ALA A 66 -7.41 -5.74 -1.23
N LEU A 67 -8.73 -5.68 -1.47
CA LEU A 67 -9.69 -6.66 -0.95
C LEU A 67 -9.42 -8.08 -1.46
N LEU A 68 -9.15 -8.25 -2.76
CA LEU A 68 -8.83 -9.55 -3.34
C LEU A 68 -7.57 -10.13 -2.70
N GLY A 69 -6.49 -9.33 -2.64
CA GLY A 69 -5.22 -9.74 -2.05
C GLY A 69 -5.29 -10.02 -0.53
N GLY A 70 -6.14 -9.29 0.20
CA GLY A 70 -6.29 -9.46 1.65
C GLY A 70 -7.30 -10.53 2.06
N LEU A 71 -8.42 -10.65 1.35
CA LEU A 71 -9.56 -11.45 1.82
C LEU A 71 -9.70 -12.82 1.14
N GLN A 72 -9.30 -12.98 -0.12
CA GLN A 72 -9.66 -14.16 -0.91
C GLN A 72 -9.24 -15.50 -0.27
N ARG A 73 -8.09 -15.54 0.40
CA ARG A 73 -7.52 -16.76 1.02
C ARG A 73 -7.62 -16.79 2.55
N SER A 74 -8.34 -15.86 3.15
CA SER A 74 -8.26 -15.56 4.58
C SER A 74 -9.28 -16.27 5.47
N LYS A 75 -10.32 -16.90 4.88
CA LYS A 75 -11.47 -17.50 5.60
C LYS A 75 -11.95 -16.61 6.77
N ILE A 76 -12.20 -15.32 6.50
CA ILE A 76 -12.61 -14.35 7.54
C ILE A 76 -14.10 -14.37 7.87
N TYR A 77 -14.91 -15.02 7.05
CA TYR A 77 -16.36 -15.07 7.25
C TYR A 77 -16.76 -16.39 7.87
N ARG A 78 -17.81 -16.37 8.69
CA ARG A 78 -18.51 -17.58 9.08
C ARG A 78 -19.07 -18.30 7.85
N GLU A 79 -19.23 -19.61 7.97
CA GLU A 79 -19.73 -20.46 6.89
C GLU A 79 -21.17 -20.07 6.49
N ASP A 80 -22.00 -19.68 7.47
CA ASP A 80 -23.40 -19.26 7.32
C ASP A 80 -23.56 -17.78 6.86
N ALA A 81 -22.48 -17.00 6.78
CA ALA A 81 -22.57 -15.60 6.40
C ALA A 81 -23.03 -15.43 4.93
N THR A 82 -24.15 -14.73 4.73
CA THR A 82 -24.74 -14.47 3.41
C THR A 82 -23.88 -13.55 2.53
N THR A 83 -24.07 -13.61 1.21
CA THR A 83 -23.41 -12.70 0.26
C THR A 83 -23.66 -11.22 0.57
N ILE A 84 -24.87 -10.87 1.04
CA ILE A 84 -25.22 -9.50 1.41
C ILE A 84 -24.43 -9.05 2.64
N GLN A 85 -24.36 -9.88 3.70
CA GLN A 85 -23.57 -9.57 4.89
C GLN A 85 -22.07 -9.42 4.56
N ARG A 86 -21.52 -10.35 3.76
CA ARG A 86 -20.13 -10.25 3.28
C ARG A 86 -19.91 -8.98 2.45
N GLY A 87 -20.90 -8.58 1.65
CA GLY A 87 -20.90 -7.32 0.90
C GLY A 87 -20.79 -6.10 1.82
N LYS A 88 -21.57 -6.04 2.90
CA LYS A 88 -21.50 -4.96 3.90
C LYS A 88 -20.14 -4.86 4.57
N VAL A 89 -19.52 -5.99 4.92
CA VAL A 89 -18.15 -6.02 5.48
C VAL A 89 -17.15 -5.42 4.50
N ARG A 90 -17.18 -5.86 3.22
CA ARG A 90 -16.28 -5.34 2.18
C ARG A 90 -16.46 -3.84 1.97
N GLN A 91 -17.70 -3.36 1.88
CA GLN A 91 -18.00 -1.93 1.72
C GLN A 91 -17.46 -1.11 2.90
N HIS A 92 -17.62 -1.59 4.13
CA HIS A 92 -17.07 -0.93 5.31
C HIS A 92 -15.53 -0.88 5.27
N ILE A 93 -14.88 -2.01 4.97
CA ILE A 93 -13.42 -2.08 4.80
C ILE A 93 -12.96 -1.06 3.75
N MET A 94 -13.62 -1.00 2.59
CA MET A 94 -13.28 -0.03 1.54
C MET A 94 -13.43 1.40 2.03
N GLY A 95 -14.50 1.71 2.77
CA GLY A 95 -14.72 3.03 3.36
C GLY A 95 -13.62 3.42 4.35
N GLU A 96 -13.15 2.48 5.17
CA GLU A 96 -12.04 2.72 6.10
C GLU A 96 -10.69 2.89 5.38
N LEU A 97 -10.42 2.09 4.34
CA LEU A 97 -9.20 2.23 3.54
C LEU A 97 -9.13 3.60 2.82
N ARG A 98 -10.25 4.10 2.27
CA ARG A 98 -10.29 5.42 1.61
C ARG A 98 -9.82 6.56 2.50
N LYS A 99 -10.08 6.48 3.80
CA LYS A 99 -9.68 7.51 4.77
C LYS A 99 -8.15 7.63 4.89
N LEU A 100 -7.40 6.59 4.52
CA LEU A 100 -5.95 6.57 4.61
C LEU A 100 -5.29 7.50 3.59
N ASN A 101 -5.93 7.82 2.47
CA ASN A 101 -5.34 8.68 1.44
C ASN A 101 -4.83 10.01 1.99
N THR A 102 -5.64 10.65 2.83
CA THR A 102 -5.29 11.94 3.43
C THR A 102 -4.21 11.80 4.50
N ILE A 103 -4.26 10.69 5.26
CA ILE A 103 -3.36 10.46 6.40
C ILE A 103 -1.92 10.22 5.92
N TYR A 104 -1.75 9.46 4.85
CA TYR A 104 -0.44 9.03 4.35
C TYR A 104 0.13 9.94 3.26
N LYS A 105 -0.50 11.09 2.97
CA LYS A 105 0.09 12.10 2.09
C LYS A 105 1.49 12.53 2.55
N ASN A 106 1.75 12.47 3.85
CA ASN A 106 3.06 12.69 4.44
C ASN A 106 3.50 11.42 5.16
N SER A 107 4.82 11.27 5.35
CA SER A 107 5.38 10.19 6.15
C SER A 107 4.78 10.17 7.57
N ILE A 108 4.51 8.97 8.08
CA ILE A 108 4.00 8.77 9.43
C ILE A 108 4.95 7.88 10.24
N PRO A 109 5.06 8.09 11.56
CA PRO A 109 5.84 7.20 12.42
C PRO A 109 5.33 5.77 12.39
N GLU A 110 6.27 4.82 12.41
CA GLU A 110 6.00 3.37 12.39
C GLU A 110 5.00 2.92 13.48
N GLU A 111 5.21 3.36 14.73
CA GLU A 111 4.33 2.94 15.83
C GLU A 111 2.88 3.46 15.63
N ARG A 112 2.71 4.63 15.00
CA ARG A 112 1.37 5.12 14.62
C ARG A 112 0.76 4.24 13.52
N HIS A 113 1.56 3.77 12.58
CA HIS A 113 1.10 2.85 11.54
C HIS A 113 0.66 1.50 12.13
N ILE A 114 1.44 0.91 13.05
CA ILE A 114 1.08 -0.33 13.76
C ILE A 114 -0.22 -0.14 14.55
N LYS A 115 -0.33 0.95 15.32
CA LYS A 115 -1.55 1.27 16.08
C LYS A 115 -2.79 1.33 15.18
N ARG A 116 -2.67 1.95 14.00
CA ARG A 116 -3.77 2.01 13.02
C ARG A 116 -4.19 0.64 12.51
N ILE A 117 -3.26 -0.28 12.29
CA ILE A 117 -3.57 -1.65 11.88
C ILE A 117 -4.39 -2.36 12.98
N VAL A 118 -3.98 -2.22 14.24
CA VAL A 118 -4.69 -2.81 15.39
C VAL A 118 -6.08 -2.19 15.55
N GLU A 119 -6.19 -0.86 15.46
CA GLU A 119 -7.47 -0.15 15.53
C GLU A 119 -8.40 -0.53 14.38
N PHE A 120 -7.87 -0.70 13.17
CA PHE A 120 -8.63 -1.16 12.01
C PHE A 120 -9.19 -2.57 12.25
N ALA A 121 -8.34 -3.50 12.73
CA ALA A 121 -8.76 -4.86 13.06
C ALA A 121 -9.90 -4.85 14.09
N LYS A 122 -9.72 -4.09 15.18
CA LYS A 122 -10.72 -3.94 16.23
C LYS A 122 -12.02 -3.35 15.71
N LYS A 123 -11.95 -2.24 14.97
CA LYS A 123 -13.13 -1.54 14.45
C LYS A 123 -13.99 -2.42 13.56
N VAL A 124 -13.38 -3.17 12.64
CA VAL A 124 -14.12 -4.10 11.77
C VAL A 124 -14.71 -5.25 12.59
N SER A 125 -13.97 -5.76 13.58
CA SER A 125 -14.43 -6.81 14.49
C SER A 125 -15.67 -6.38 15.27
N ASP A 126 -15.63 -5.20 15.88
CA ASP A 126 -16.72 -4.64 16.68
C ASP A 126 -17.97 -4.36 15.83
N GLN A 127 -17.78 -3.97 14.57
CA GLN A 127 -18.88 -3.63 13.66
C GLN A 127 -19.59 -4.86 13.07
N PHE A 128 -18.88 -5.98 12.90
CA PHE A 128 -19.40 -7.19 12.25
C PHE A 128 -19.13 -8.49 13.02
N PRO A 129 -19.39 -8.56 14.34
CA PRO A 129 -19.05 -9.73 15.15
C PRO A 129 -19.81 -10.98 14.69
N ASP A 130 -21.03 -10.83 14.15
CA ASP A 130 -21.88 -11.96 13.77
C ASP A 130 -21.66 -12.42 12.32
N VAL A 131 -20.80 -11.73 11.57
CA VAL A 131 -20.45 -12.09 10.19
C VAL A 131 -19.04 -12.70 10.13
N LEU A 132 -18.15 -12.24 11.00
CA LEU A 132 -16.75 -12.64 11.02
C LEU A 132 -16.54 -13.97 11.74
N ASP A 133 -15.68 -14.82 11.16
CA ASP A 133 -15.21 -16.04 11.81
C ASP A 133 -14.57 -15.69 13.17
N LYS A 134 -14.94 -16.43 14.22
CA LYS A 134 -14.53 -16.16 15.60
C LYS A 134 -14.78 -14.71 16.05
N ARG A 135 -15.76 -14.04 15.45
CA ARG A 135 -16.20 -12.66 15.77
C ARG A 135 -15.09 -11.62 15.63
N ARG A 136 -14.10 -11.84 14.75
CA ARG A 136 -12.94 -10.95 14.64
C ARG A 136 -12.32 -10.89 13.24
N LEU A 137 -11.75 -9.73 12.93
CA LEU A 137 -10.81 -9.54 11.84
C LEU A 137 -9.39 -9.58 12.40
N ARG A 138 -8.54 -10.46 11.88
CA ARG A 138 -7.19 -10.68 12.41
C ARG A 138 -6.25 -9.53 12.06
N ILE A 139 -5.25 -9.28 12.90
CA ILE A 139 -4.19 -8.28 12.64
C ILE A 139 -3.49 -8.57 11.31
N GLY A 140 -3.19 -9.84 11.02
CA GLY A 140 -2.52 -10.19 9.78
C GLY A 140 -3.33 -9.95 8.51
N ILE A 141 -4.66 -9.98 8.58
CA ILE A 141 -5.51 -9.57 7.46
C ILE A 141 -5.55 -8.04 7.35
N SER A 142 -5.64 -7.36 8.49
CA SER A 142 -5.70 -5.90 8.57
C SER A 142 -4.44 -5.25 8.01
N GLN A 143 -3.24 -5.72 8.39
CA GLN A 143 -1.99 -5.21 7.82
C GLN A 143 -1.91 -5.49 6.33
N LYS A 144 -2.41 -6.64 5.85
CA LYS A 144 -2.36 -6.96 4.41
C LYS A 144 -3.23 -6.00 3.62
N LEU A 145 -4.46 -5.73 4.08
CA LEU A 145 -5.38 -4.79 3.44
C LEU A 145 -4.79 -3.37 3.40
N ILE A 146 -4.32 -2.88 4.55
CA ILE A 146 -3.78 -1.52 4.68
C ILE A 146 -2.52 -1.38 3.82
N ASN A 147 -1.54 -2.25 3.99
CA ASN A 147 -0.24 -2.08 3.34
C ASN A 147 -0.29 -2.34 1.84
N LEU A 148 -1.19 -3.22 1.38
CA LEU A 148 -1.39 -3.43 -0.05
C LEU A 148 -2.08 -2.22 -0.68
N TYR A 149 -3.08 -1.65 0.00
CA TYR A 149 -3.72 -0.40 -0.43
C TYR A 149 -2.70 0.73 -0.54
N LEU A 150 -1.89 0.95 0.51
CA LEU A 150 -0.85 1.98 0.53
C LEU A 150 0.23 1.75 -0.52
N LYS A 151 0.66 0.49 -0.76
CA LYS A 151 1.58 0.14 -1.85
C LYS A 151 1.08 0.67 -3.19
N TYR A 152 -0.19 0.41 -3.53
CA TYR A 152 -0.75 0.89 -4.79
C TYR A 152 -0.75 2.42 -4.89
N LEU A 153 -1.19 3.12 -3.83
CA LEU A 153 -1.18 4.58 -3.81
C LEU A 153 0.23 5.15 -3.98
N TRP A 154 1.22 4.55 -3.32
CA TRP A 154 2.62 4.96 -3.41
C TRP A 154 3.19 4.73 -4.81
N THR A 155 2.95 3.56 -5.41
CA THR A 155 3.42 3.27 -6.78
C THR A 155 2.78 4.17 -7.85
N LEU A 156 1.65 4.81 -7.55
CA LEU A 156 0.99 5.81 -8.40
C LEU A 156 1.41 7.25 -8.08
N GLY A 157 2.31 7.46 -7.10
CA GLY A 157 2.77 8.78 -6.67
C GLY A 157 1.72 9.60 -5.92
N TRP A 158 0.70 8.97 -5.33
CA TRP A 158 -0.39 9.67 -4.63
C TRP A 158 -0.11 9.92 -3.15
N ILE A 159 0.83 9.17 -2.57
CA ILE A 159 1.27 9.28 -1.19
C ILE A 159 2.78 9.10 -1.11
N GLU A 160 3.36 9.55 0.01
CA GLU A 160 4.74 9.22 0.38
C GLU A 160 4.90 7.72 0.62
N GLU A 161 6.16 7.28 0.63
CA GLU A 161 6.50 5.88 0.83
C GLU A 161 5.90 5.33 2.15
N PRO A 162 5.18 4.20 2.11
CA PRO A 162 4.55 3.65 3.30
C PRO A 162 5.61 3.08 4.26
N PRO A 163 5.42 3.19 5.58
CA PRO A 163 6.39 2.67 6.55
C PRO A 163 6.63 1.17 6.38
N HIS A 164 5.57 0.41 6.07
CA HIS A 164 5.63 -1.04 5.93
C HIS A 164 5.10 -1.54 4.60
N CYS A 165 5.60 -2.71 4.21
CA CYS A 165 5.12 -3.47 3.07
C CYS A 165 4.00 -4.47 3.46
N PRO A 166 3.24 -5.00 2.48
CA PRO A 166 2.20 -5.99 2.75
C PRO A 166 2.76 -7.40 2.96
N PHE A 167 2.64 -7.94 4.17
CA PHE A 167 3.05 -9.32 4.44
C PHE A 167 1.98 -10.33 4.03
N ASP A 168 2.24 -11.11 3.00
CA ASP A 168 1.46 -12.30 2.67
C ASP A 168 2.32 -13.56 2.74
N SER A 169 1.75 -14.71 2.37
CA SER A 169 2.49 -15.97 2.33
C SER A 169 3.73 -15.91 1.44
N ILE A 170 3.70 -15.14 0.34
CA ILE A 170 4.83 -15.03 -0.61
C ILE A 170 5.97 -14.27 0.07
N ILE A 171 5.67 -13.08 0.60
CA ILE A 171 6.68 -12.22 1.24
C ILE A 171 7.22 -12.86 2.53
N ILE A 172 6.36 -13.45 3.36
CA ILE A 172 6.81 -14.16 4.57
C ILE A 172 7.71 -15.34 4.22
N ASN A 173 7.43 -16.07 3.13
CA ASN A 173 8.30 -17.15 2.68
C ASN A 173 9.64 -16.64 2.14
N GLU A 174 9.65 -15.51 1.43
CA GLU A 174 10.90 -14.86 1.02
C GLU A 174 11.73 -14.41 2.23
N LEU A 175 11.09 -13.84 3.26
CA LEU A 175 11.77 -13.51 4.52
C LEU A 175 12.41 -14.76 5.14
N ARG A 176 11.68 -15.88 5.22
CA ARG A 176 12.25 -17.15 5.75
C ARG A 176 13.45 -17.63 4.93
N ARG A 177 13.39 -17.50 3.61
CA ARG A 177 14.44 -17.96 2.71
C ARG A 177 15.69 -17.08 2.82
N ARG A 178 15.51 -15.77 2.99
CA ARG A 178 16.60 -14.79 2.92
C ARG A 178 17.18 -14.44 4.28
N SER A 179 16.41 -14.46 5.37
CA SER A 179 16.81 -13.88 6.65
C SER A 179 17.87 -14.65 7.47
N GLY A 180 18.29 -15.84 7.04
CA GLY A 180 19.23 -16.69 7.78
C GLY A 180 18.59 -17.39 8.98
N LYS A 181 19.33 -18.31 9.62
CA LYS A 181 18.78 -19.27 10.60
C LYS A 181 18.14 -18.59 11.83
N GLN A 182 18.81 -17.58 12.40
CA GLN A 182 18.37 -16.92 13.63
C GLN A 182 17.09 -16.10 13.41
N VAL A 183 17.07 -15.24 12.39
CA VAL A 183 15.89 -14.42 12.09
C VAL A 183 14.74 -15.30 11.63
N ARG A 184 15.00 -16.35 10.83
CA ARG A 184 13.99 -17.35 10.46
C ARG A 184 13.37 -18.04 11.68
N ALA A 185 14.15 -18.35 12.71
CA ALA A 185 13.63 -18.92 13.95
C ALA A 185 12.71 -17.93 14.68
N SER A 186 13.06 -16.64 14.71
CA SER A 186 12.26 -15.60 15.38
C SER A 186 10.88 -15.38 14.74
N ILE A 187 10.77 -15.46 13.41
CA ILE A 187 9.48 -15.37 12.69
C ILE A 187 8.70 -16.70 12.71
N GLY A 188 9.38 -17.82 12.99
CA GLY A 188 8.79 -19.15 13.09
C GLY A 188 7.79 -19.48 11.98
N GLN A 189 6.62 -19.98 12.40
CA GLN A 189 5.52 -20.40 11.52
C GLN A 189 4.41 -19.34 11.41
N ILE A 190 4.72 -18.06 11.65
CA ILE A 190 3.73 -16.97 11.51
C ILE A 190 3.08 -17.02 10.13
N ARG A 191 1.74 -17.00 10.10
CA ARG A 191 0.93 -16.91 8.88
C ARG A 191 0.06 -15.68 8.99
N PHE A 192 0.08 -14.80 7.98
CA PHE A 192 -0.73 -13.58 8.00
C PHE A 192 -2.24 -13.87 8.15
N THR A 193 -2.72 -15.02 7.69
CA THR A 193 -4.12 -15.41 7.83
C THR A 193 -4.52 -15.87 9.23
N GLN A 194 -3.56 -16.08 10.12
CA GLN A 194 -3.77 -16.56 11.50
C GLN A 194 -3.23 -15.59 12.56
N MET A 195 -2.33 -14.68 12.17
CA MET A 195 -1.69 -13.70 13.02
C MET A 195 -2.68 -12.74 13.68
N ASP A 196 -2.64 -12.69 15.00
CA ASP A 196 -3.61 -11.95 15.82
C ASP A 196 -2.97 -11.02 16.85
N SER A 197 -1.63 -10.97 16.90
CA SER A 197 -0.90 -10.11 17.80
C SER A 197 -0.08 -9.06 17.05
N ALA A 198 0.02 -7.87 17.64
CA ALA A 198 0.93 -6.83 17.14
C ALA A 198 2.40 -7.24 17.30
N GLU A 199 2.70 -8.13 18.24
CA GLU A 199 4.06 -8.64 18.44
C GLU A 199 4.53 -9.55 17.30
N GLU A 200 3.69 -10.50 16.85
CA GLU A 200 3.98 -11.29 15.65
C GLU A 200 4.16 -10.39 14.43
N TYR A 201 3.35 -9.34 14.30
CA TYR A 201 3.49 -8.38 13.22
C TYR A 201 4.84 -7.64 13.29
N ARG A 202 5.24 -7.17 14.47
CA ARG A 202 6.56 -6.55 14.68
C ARG A 202 7.72 -7.49 14.34
N LYS A 203 7.62 -8.78 14.67
CA LYS A 203 8.64 -9.78 14.28
C LYS A 203 8.82 -9.85 12.75
N LEU A 204 7.74 -9.76 11.98
CA LEU A 204 7.82 -9.70 10.52
C LEU A 204 8.45 -8.39 10.02
N VAL A 205 8.10 -7.26 10.62
CA VAL A 205 8.67 -5.94 10.29
C VAL A 205 10.18 -5.93 10.53
N GLU A 206 10.63 -6.37 11.70
CA GLU A 206 12.07 -6.41 12.03
C GLU A 206 12.84 -7.37 11.12
N ALA A 207 12.25 -8.55 10.82
CA ALA A 207 12.85 -9.46 9.85
C ALA A 207 12.95 -8.84 8.46
N ALA A 208 11.95 -8.05 8.03
CA ALA A 208 11.99 -7.36 6.75
C ALA A 208 13.02 -6.25 6.73
N LYS A 209 13.16 -5.46 7.80
CA LYS A 209 14.18 -4.40 7.90
C LYS A 209 15.57 -5.01 7.77
N PHE A 210 15.83 -6.08 8.52
CA PHE A 210 17.10 -6.82 8.44
C PHE A 210 17.42 -7.32 7.03
N VAL A 211 16.44 -7.93 6.35
CA VAL A 211 16.63 -8.44 4.99
C VAL A 211 16.83 -7.30 3.99
N ALA A 212 16.03 -6.23 4.08
CA ALA A 212 16.11 -5.07 3.20
C ALA A 212 17.46 -4.37 3.30
N GLU A 213 17.92 -4.07 4.52
CA GLU A 213 19.21 -3.43 4.78
C GLU A 213 20.37 -4.28 4.23
N ARG A 214 20.38 -5.58 4.54
CA ARG A 214 21.43 -6.49 4.07
C ARG A 214 21.45 -6.64 2.55
N GLU A 215 20.31 -6.50 1.89
CA GLU A 215 20.19 -6.55 0.42
C GLU A 215 20.35 -5.17 -0.24
N GLY A 216 20.69 -4.12 0.53
CA GLY A 216 21.00 -2.79 0.02
C GLY A 216 19.78 -1.94 -0.32
N TYR A 217 18.61 -2.25 0.25
CA TYR A 217 17.40 -1.43 0.09
C TYR A 217 17.27 -0.43 1.24
N ASN A 218 16.86 0.80 0.89
CA ASN A 218 16.64 1.88 1.86
C ASN A 218 15.39 1.66 2.73
N SER A 219 14.52 0.72 2.37
CA SER A 219 13.28 0.44 3.09
C SER A 219 12.70 -0.94 2.80
N ILE A 220 11.78 -1.37 3.67
CA ILE A 220 11.05 -2.63 3.49
C ILE A 220 9.96 -2.55 2.42
N ALA A 221 9.45 -1.34 2.12
CA ALA A 221 8.50 -1.10 1.03
C ALA A 221 9.17 -1.28 -0.34
N ALA A 222 10.36 -0.70 -0.53
CA ALA A 222 11.14 -0.85 -1.76
C ALA A 222 11.62 -2.30 -1.96
N TRP A 223 12.12 -2.94 -0.89
CA TRP A 223 12.53 -4.35 -0.92
C TRP A 223 11.37 -5.28 -1.34
N GLU A 224 10.17 -5.07 -0.78
CA GLU A 224 8.99 -5.88 -1.12
C GLU A 224 8.55 -5.68 -2.57
N LEU A 225 8.50 -4.42 -3.05
CA LEU A 225 8.09 -4.12 -4.41
C LEU A 225 8.98 -4.85 -5.43
N TYR A 226 10.30 -4.77 -5.25
CA TYR A 226 11.26 -5.46 -6.10
C TYR A 226 11.18 -6.99 -5.98
N THR A 227 11.07 -7.49 -4.74
CA THR A 227 10.98 -8.94 -4.47
C THR A 227 9.72 -9.55 -5.07
N PHE A 228 8.60 -8.83 -5.03
CA PHE A 228 7.33 -9.28 -5.60
C PHE A 228 7.40 -9.33 -7.12
N GLU A 229 7.97 -8.31 -7.76
CA GLU A 229 8.05 -8.22 -9.23
C GLU A 229 8.96 -9.31 -9.81
N ARG A 230 10.13 -9.56 -9.21
CA ARG A 230 11.06 -10.60 -9.66
C ARG A 230 10.51 -12.02 -9.67
N ARG A 231 9.42 -12.30 -8.95
CA ARG A 231 8.78 -13.63 -8.98
C ARG A 231 7.81 -13.80 -10.15
N ARG A 232 7.45 -12.72 -10.85
CA ARG A 232 6.52 -12.76 -11.99
C ARG A 232 7.23 -13.02 -13.32
N ILE A 233 8.56 -12.93 -13.32
CA ILE A 233 9.47 -13.30 -14.43
C ILE A 233 10.03 -14.68 -14.13
#